data_AF-A0A7C4F7X2-F1
#
_entry.id   AF-A0A7C4F7X2-F1
#
_cell.length_a   1.000
_cell.length_b   1.000
_cell.length_c   1.000
_cell.angle_alpha   90.00
_cell.angle_beta   90.00
_cell.angle_gamma   90.00
#
_symmetry.space_group_name_H-M   'P 1'
#
loop_
_entity.id
_entity.type
_entity.pdbx_description
1 polymer ?
#
loop_
_entity_poly.entity_id
_entity_poly.type
_entity_poly.pdbx_seq_one_letter_code
_entity_poly.pdbx_strand_id
1 'polypeptide(L)'
;IMPVSAAATGDFAAVMAMSHNAYKDFDKKFAAKCLAAAKKAWGYLETHGAVNFKNPADVLTGEYGDGNDNDERCWAAAALYAATNDKKYLDEFNSRADIYSWVLDGYGWQNVGGYGNRIYLSLDPAVTDPERVSKIKDAMKAKAGEFLANSGSDGYGVSLGTAYPWGSNMTVCDNASYLYLAAKLFANADYASAAQRHISYIFGTNPMSVCYVTGMGTASPKNTHHRPSMAAGKPMPGMLAGGPNGNLEDPYAKAVLAGSPPAKCYADNSQSYSTNEVAVYWNSALIRLLAYKLG
;
A
#
# COMPACT_ATOMS: atom_id res chain seq x y z
N ILE A 1 -26.61 4.14 1.84
CA ILE A 1 -25.91 3.59 0.66
C ILE A 1 -24.84 4.60 0.28
N MET A 2 -23.57 4.20 0.19
CA MET A 2 -22.50 5.12 -0.25
C MET A 2 -22.55 5.28 -1.78
N PRO A 3 -22.20 6.46 -2.33
CA PRO A 3 -22.14 6.66 -3.78
C PRO A 3 -21.02 5.82 -4.41
N VAL A 4 -21.19 5.51 -5.70
CA VAL A 4 -20.14 4.91 -6.52
C VAL A 4 -19.04 5.95 -6.77
N SER A 5 -17.78 5.52 -6.77
CA SER A 5 -16.64 6.33 -7.21
C SER A 5 -15.83 5.62 -8.29
N ALA A 6 -15.11 6.41 -9.07
CA ALA A 6 -14.30 5.87 -10.15
C ALA A 6 -13.05 5.15 -9.62
N ALA A 7 -12.39 5.70 -8.59
CA ALA A 7 -11.28 5.04 -7.89
C ALA A 7 -11.67 3.66 -7.35
N ALA A 8 -12.77 3.56 -6.59
CA ALA A 8 -13.24 2.27 -6.07
C ALA A 8 -13.58 1.27 -7.19
N THR A 9 -14.08 1.76 -8.32
CA THR A 9 -14.39 0.91 -9.48
C THR A 9 -13.11 0.43 -10.19
N GLY A 10 -12.09 1.27 -10.28
CA GLY A 10 -10.77 0.93 -10.81
C GLY A 10 -10.03 -0.09 -9.94
N ASP A 11 -9.94 0.15 -8.64
CA ASP A 11 -9.40 -0.80 -7.66
C ASP A 11 -10.10 -2.16 -7.76
N PHE A 12 -11.44 -2.15 -7.79
CA PHE A 12 -12.23 -3.36 -7.91
C PHE A 12 -11.94 -4.09 -9.22
N ALA A 13 -11.87 -3.38 -10.35
CA ALA A 13 -11.54 -3.97 -11.64
C ALA A 13 -10.16 -4.63 -11.62
N ALA A 14 -9.16 -3.93 -11.06
CA ALA A 14 -7.79 -4.44 -10.95
C ALA A 14 -7.71 -5.69 -10.06
N VAL A 15 -8.25 -5.63 -8.83
CA VAL A 15 -8.21 -6.74 -7.87
C VAL A 15 -9.00 -7.95 -8.38
N MET A 16 -10.14 -7.75 -9.04
CA MET A 16 -10.90 -8.85 -9.64
C MET A 16 -10.15 -9.50 -10.82
N ALA A 17 -9.48 -8.72 -11.67
CA ALA A 17 -8.65 -9.26 -12.74
C ALA A 17 -7.43 -10.02 -12.20
N MET A 18 -6.77 -9.51 -11.15
CA MET A 18 -5.70 -10.23 -10.46
C MET A 18 -6.22 -11.52 -9.80
N SER A 19 -7.40 -11.48 -9.20
CA SER A 19 -8.05 -12.65 -8.59
C SER A 19 -8.36 -13.73 -9.62
N HIS A 20 -8.75 -13.37 -10.84
CA HIS A 20 -8.88 -14.35 -11.93
C HIS A 20 -7.57 -15.14 -12.12
N ASN A 21 -6.44 -14.45 -12.26
CA ASN A 21 -5.15 -15.09 -12.47
C ASN A 21 -4.69 -15.91 -11.26
N ALA A 22 -4.96 -15.45 -10.04
CA ALA A 22 -4.58 -16.16 -8.82
C ALA A 22 -5.40 -17.44 -8.59
N TYR A 23 -6.67 -17.47 -9.00
CA TYR A 23 -7.59 -18.56 -8.70
C TYR A 23 -7.90 -19.50 -9.88
N LYS A 24 -7.50 -19.18 -11.13
CA LYS A 24 -7.87 -19.97 -12.32
C LYS A 24 -7.50 -21.45 -12.25
N ASP A 25 -6.45 -21.80 -11.51
CA ASP A 25 -5.98 -23.18 -11.36
C ASP A 25 -6.55 -23.89 -10.12
N PHE A 26 -7.19 -23.15 -9.19
CA PHE A 26 -7.71 -23.66 -7.91
C PHE A 26 -9.24 -23.64 -7.82
N ASP A 27 -9.87 -22.56 -8.29
CA ASP A 27 -11.32 -22.38 -8.34
C ASP A 27 -11.70 -21.65 -9.64
N LYS A 28 -11.91 -22.44 -10.70
CA LYS A 28 -12.27 -21.95 -12.04
C LYS A 28 -13.57 -21.15 -12.05
N LYS A 29 -14.55 -21.53 -11.22
CA LYS A 29 -15.86 -20.86 -11.18
C LYS A 29 -15.73 -19.47 -10.56
N PHE A 30 -14.99 -19.37 -9.45
CA PHE A 30 -14.69 -18.09 -8.83
C PHE A 30 -13.84 -17.21 -9.75
N ALA A 31 -12.77 -17.76 -10.35
CA ALA A 31 -11.91 -17.03 -11.29
C ALA A 31 -12.69 -16.45 -12.49
N ALA A 32 -13.64 -17.22 -13.05
CA ALA A 32 -14.51 -16.73 -14.13
C ALA A 32 -15.45 -15.61 -13.65
N LYS A 33 -16.01 -15.74 -12.44
CA LYS A 33 -16.86 -14.70 -11.82
C LYS A 33 -16.08 -13.40 -11.60
N CYS A 34 -14.84 -13.49 -11.10
CA CYS A 34 -13.96 -12.34 -10.92
C CYS A 34 -13.65 -11.65 -12.25
N LEU A 35 -13.27 -12.40 -13.29
CA LEU A 35 -13.00 -11.80 -14.60
C LEU A 35 -14.22 -11.10 -15.21
N ALA A 36 -15.41 -11.70 -15.09
CA ALA A 36 -16.64 -11.07 -15.56
C ALA A 36 -16.95 -9.77 -14.79
N ALA A 37 -16.74 -9.76 -13.48
CA ALA A 37 -16.90 -8.57 -12.65
C ALA A 37 -15.89 -7.47 -13.01
N ALA A 38 -14.62 -7.84 -13.24
CA ALA A 38 -13.57 -6.91 -13.66
C ALA A 38 -13.90 -6.23 -14.98
N LYS A 39 -14.33 -7.01 -15.99
CA LYS A 39 -14.75 -6.47 -17.30
C LYS A 39 -15.97 -5.55 -17.19
N LYS A 40 -16.92 -5.87 -16.31
CA LYS A 40 -18.11 -5.03 -16.07
C LYS A 40 -17.72 -3.69 -15.42
N ALA A 41 -16.83 -3.73 -14.42
CA ALA A 41 -16.31 -2.52 -13.78
C ALA A 41 -15.52 -1.66 -14.76
N TRP A 42 -14.70 -2.28 -15.62
CA TRP A 42 -14.03 -1.57 -16.70
C TRP A 42 -14.99 -0.88 -17.66
N GLY A 43 -16.05 -1.56 -18.10
CA GLY A 43 -17.06 -0.95 -18.98
C GLY A 43 -17.78 0.26 -18.35
N TYR A 44 -17.90 0.29 -17.01
CA TYR A 44 -18.36 1.48 -16.31
C TYR A 44 -17.34 2.62 -16.42
N LEU A 45 -16.06 2.35 -16.17
CA LEU A 45 -14.98 3.34 -16.29
C LEU A 45 -14.84 3.91 -17.71
N GLU A 46 -15.08 3.11 -18.75
CA GLU A 46 -15.03 3.58 -20.15
C GLU A 46 -16.12 4.63 -20.46
N THR A 47 -17.23 4.59 -19.73
CA THR A 47 -18.40 5.44 -20.00
C THR A 47 -18.59 6.56 -18.97
N HIS A 48 -17.79 6.58 -17.90
CA HIS A 48 -17.88 7.55 -16.80
C HIS A 48 -16.50 8.17 -16.55
N GLY A 49 -16.45 9.50 -16.51
CA GLY A 49 -15.24 10.24 -16.14
C GLY A 49 -14.89 10.09 -14.65
N ALA A 50 -13.99 10.94 -14.17
CA ALA A 50 -13.64 10.97 -12.74
C ALA A 50 -14.89 11.25 -11.89
N VAL A 51 -15.27 10.28 -11.05
CA VAL A 51 -16.32 10.43 -10.04
C VAL A 51 -15.65 10.35 -8.68
N ASN A 52 -15.37 11.52 -8.11
CA ASN A 52 -14.66 11.62 -6.84
C ASN A 52 -15.57 11.23 -5.69
N PHE A 53 -15.07 10.39 -4.79
CA PHE A 53 -15.82 10.00 -3.62
C PHE A 53 -15.87 11.16 -2.61
N LYS A 54 -17.06 11.40 -2.07
CA LYS A 54 -17.26 12.23 -0.88
C LYS A 54 -18.28 11.56 0.02
N ASN A 55 -18.04 11.65 1.32
CA ASN A 55 -19.03 11.18 2.28
C ASN A 55 -20.34 11.96 2.07
N PRO A 56 -21.49 11.27 2.09
CA PRO A 56 -22.78 11.92 2.30
C PRO A 56 -22.75 12.77 3.59
N ALA A 57 -23.57 13.82 3.65
CA ALA A 57 -23.53 14.80 4.75
C ALA A 57 -23.76 14.18 6.14
N ASP A 58 -24.45 13.05 6.22
CA ASP A 58 -24.75 12.31 7.45
C ASP A 58 -23.73 11.18 7.76
N VAL A 59 -22.68 11.03 6.95
CA VAL A 59 -21.66 9.99 7.10
C VAL A 59 -20.36 10.57 7.67
N LEU A 60 -19.96 10.06 8.84
CA LEU A 60 -18.76 10.50 9.57
C LEU A 60 -17.66 9.42 9.64
N THR A 61 -17.81 8.32 8.89
CA THR A 61 -16.79 7.28 8.79
C THR A 61 -15.62 7.73 7.89
N GLY A 62 -14.51 6.97 7.87
CA GLY A 62 -13.37 7.30 7.01
C GLY A 62 -13.79 7.54 5.56
N GLU A 63 -13.40 8.69 4.99
CA GLU A 63 -13.81 9.11 3.65
C GLU A 63 -13.06 8.32 2.56
N TYR A 64 -11.77 8.02 2.75
CA TYR A 64 -10.92 7.44 1.69
C TYR A 64 -11.07 8.17 0.34
N GLY A 65 -11.08 9.50 0.40
CA GLY A 65 -11.26 10.34 -0.77
C GLY A 65 -10.04 10.29 -1.68
N ASP A 66 -10.29 10.10 -2.97
CA ASP A 66 -9.33 10.27 -4.04
C ASP A 66 -9.99 11.10 -5.16
N GLY A 67 -9.21 12.07 -5.66
CA GLY A 67 -9.64 13.04 -6.64
C GLY A 67 -9.21 12.71 -8.07
N ASN A 68 -8.48 11.61 -8.28
CA ASN A 68 -7.84 11.30 -9.54
C ASN A 68 -7.67 9.78 -9.72
N ASP A 69 -8.51 9.19 -10.56
CA ASP A 69 -8.59 7.73 -10.75
C ASP A 69 -7.66 7.17 -11.85
N ASN A 70 -6.67 7.96 -12.31
CA ASN A 70 -5.87 7.58 -13.48
C ASN A 70 -4.92 6.42 -13.19
N ASP A 71 -4.35 6.36 -11.99
CA ASP A 71 -3.51 5.26 -11.57
C ASP A 71 -4.31 4.00 -11.24
N GLU A 72 -5.53 4.10 -10.69
CA GLU A 72 -6.44 2.96 -10.57
C GLU A 72 -6.83 2.41 -11.94
N ARG A 73 -7.07 3.28 -12.92
CA ARG A 73 -7.33 2.87 -14.31
C ARG A 73 -6.11 2.22 -14.96
N CYS A 74 -4.91 2.76 -14.74
CA CYS A 74 -3.67 2.12 -15.19
C CYS A 74 -3.50 0.73 -14.55
N TRP A 75 -3.72 0.62 -13.25
CA TRP A 75 -3.64 -0.66 -12.54
C TRP A 75 -4.66 -1.67 -13.08
N ALA A 76 -5.91 -1.26 -13.26
CA ALA A 76 -6.97 -2.08 -13.82
C ALA A 76 -6.67 -2.51 -15.27
N ALA A 77 -6.16 -1.62 -16.10
CA ALA A 77 -5.77 -1.90 -17.48
C ALA A 77 -4.65 -2.96 -17.54
N ALA A 78 -3.58 -2.80 -16.76
CA ALA A 78 -2.49 -3.77 -16.70
C ALA A 78 -2.99 -5.15 -16.20
N ALA A 79 -3.81 -5.16 -15.15
CA ALA A 79 -4.38 -6.38 -14.59
C ALA A 79 -5.33 -7.10 -15.56
N LEU A 80 -6.17 -6.36 -16.28
CA LEU A 80 -7.09 -6.90 -17.29
C LEU A 80 -6.35 -7.44 -18.51
N TYR A 81 -5.30 -6.76 -18.96
CA TYR A 81 -4.44 -7.30 -20.00
C TYR A 81 -3.83 -8.63 -19.57
N ALA A 82 -3.22 -8.68 -18.38
CA ALA A 82 -2.63 -9.90 -17.85
C ALA A 82 -3.64 -11.05 -17.68
N ALA A 83 -4.93 -10.75 -17.53
CA ALA A 83 -5.99 -11.75 -17.39
C ALA A 83 -6.63 -12.19 -18.72
N THR A 84 -6.43 -11.44 -19.81
CA THR A 84 -7.22 -11.63 -21.05
C THR A 84 -6.41 -11.66 -22.34
N ASN A 85 -5.19 -11.09 -22.34
CA ASN A 85 -4.40 -10.78 -23.53
C ASN A 85 -5.13 -9.88 -24.56
N ASP A 86 -6.18 -9.16 -24.15
CA ASP A 86 -6.89 -8.23 -25.03
C ASP A 86 -6.13 -6.91 -25.11
N LYS A 87 -5.57 -6.64 -26.30
CA LYS A 87 -4.67 -5.50 -26.57
C LYS A 87 -5.27 -4.16 -26.20
N LYS A 88 -6.61 -4.01 -26.19
CA LYS A 88 -7.25 -2.74 -25.81
C LYS A 88 -6.84 -2.27 -24.40
N TYR A 89 -6.62 -3.21 -23.48
CA TYR A 89 -6.21 -2.89 -22.10
C TYR A 89 -4.73 -2.48 -22.04
N LEU A 90 -3.89 -3.12 -22.85
CA LEU A 90 -2.48 -2.73 -22.95
C LEU A 90 -2.32 -1.34 -23.57
N ASP A 91 -3.12 -1.05 -24.61
CA ASP A 91 -3.13 0.25 -25.28
C ASP A 91 -3.60 1.35 -24.33
N GLU A 92 -4.60 1.08 -23.50
CA GLU A 92 -5.05 2.03 -22.48
C GLU A 92 -3.98 2.29 -21.41
N PHE A 93 -3.32 1.24 -20.92
CA PHE A 93 -2.21 1.41 -19.97
C PHE A 93 -1.11 2.31 -20.55
N ASN A 94 -0.68 2.03 -21.78
CA ASN A 94 0.36 2.81 -22.43
C ASN A 94 -0.10 4.26 -22.66
N SER A 95 -1.31 4.47 -23.18
CA SER A 95 -1.82 5.82 -23.43
C SER A 95 -1.86 6.67 -22.16
N ARG A 96 -2.36 6.11 -21.05
CA ARG A 96 -2.40 6.84 -19.77
C ARG A 96 -1.02 7.08 -19.18
N ALA A 97 -0.14 6.09 -19.21
CA ALA A 97 1.22 6.23 -18.68
C ALA A 97 2.08 7.23 -19.48
N ASP A 98 1.74 7.54 -20.73
CA ASP A 98 2.37 8.62 -21.50
C ASP A 98 1.90 10.01 -21.06
N ILE A 99 0.63 10.13 -20.64
CA ILE A 99 0.03 11.40 -20.23
C ILE A 99 0.36 11.72 -18.77
N TYR A 100 0.39 10.70 -17.91
CA TYR A 100 0.45 10.84 -16.46
C TYR A 100 1.70 10.21 -15.88
N SER A 101 2.82 10.93 -15.86
CA SER A 101 4.11 10.42 -15.37
C SER A 101 4.10 9.98 -13.89
N TRP A 102 3.16 10.47 -13.09
CA TRP A 102 3.03 10.13 -11.66
C TRP A 102 2.45 8.72 -11.42
N VAL A 103 1.84 8.09 -12.42
CA VAL A 103 1.36 6.68 -12.32
C VAL A 103 2.51 5.68 -12.31
N LEU A 104 3.76 6.15 -12.45
CA LEU A 104 4.98 5.34 -12.40
C LEU A 104 5.41 4.97 -10.96
N ASP A 105 4.69 5.40 -9.93
CA ASP A 105 4.96 5.12 -8.52
C ASP A 105 3.68 4.74 -7.76
N GLY A 106 3.79 4.43 -6.47
CA GLY A 106 2.66 4.25 -5.56
C GLY A 106 2.34 2.80 -5.21
N TYR A 107 2.28 2.52 -3.91
CA TYR A 107 1.77 1.26 -3.34
C TYR A 107 0.80 1.51 -2.18
N GLY A 108 0.28 2.74 -2.09
CA GLY A 108 -0.63 3.16 -1.03
C GLY A 108 -2.07 2.80 -1.34
N TRP A 109 -3.00 3.51 -0.69
CA TRP A 109 -4.44 3.41 -0.97
C TRP A 109 -4.97 4.57 -1.84
N GLN A 110 -4.23 5.67 -2.00
CA GLN A 110 -4.54 6.78 -2.93
C GLN A 110 -3.65 6.82 -4.17
N ASN A 111 -2.50 6.15 -4.12
CA ASN A 111 -1.60 6.08 -5.25
C ASN A 111 -1.18 4.61 -5.42
N VAL A 112 -1.73 3.99 -6.47
CA VAL A 112 -1.70 2.56 -6.76
C VAL A 112 -1.00 2.24 -8.08
N GLY A 113 -0.44 3.25 -8.77
CA GLY A 113 0.18 3.09 -10.09
C GLY A 113 1.29 2.04 -10.13
N GLY A 114 2.08 1.94 -9.06
CA GLY A 114 3.13 0.93 -8.88
C GLY A 114 2.64 -0.52 -9.00
N TYR A 115 1.39 -0.81 -8.62
CA TYR A 115 0.81 -2.14 -8.83
C TYR A 115 0.65 -2.47 -10.32
N GLY A 116 0.16 -1.51 -11.11
CA GLY A 116 0.05 -1.64 -12.57
C GLY A 116 1.41 -1.80 -13.24
N ASN A 117 2.39 -1.00 -12.83
CA ASN A 117 3.76 -1.08 -13.35
C ASN A 117 4.42 -2.44 -13.09
N ARG A 118 4.21 -2.99 -11.89
CA ARG A 118 4.72 -4.33 -11.56
C ARG A 118 4.10 -5.41 -12.45
N ILE A 119 2.80 -5.31 -12.73
CA ILE A 119 2.12 -6.23 -13.65
C ILE A 119 2.72 -6.07 -15.04
N TYR A 120 2.86 -4.84 -15.54
CA TYR A 120 3.46 -4.57 -16.85
C TYR A 120 4.87 -5.15 -17.00
N LEU A 121 5.73 -4.97 -16.00
CA LEU A 121 7.09 -5.54 -15.98
C LEU A 121 7.13 -7.07 -15.95
N SER A 122 6.01 -7.73 -15.61
CA SER A 122 5.90 -9.20 -15.59
C SER A 122 5.32 -9.80 -16.87
N LEU A 123 4.87 -8.96 -17.81
CA LEU A 123 4.36 -9.40 -19.11
C LEU A 123 5.48 -9.93 -20.02
N ASP A 124 5.09 -10.63 -21.08
CA ASP A 124 6.02 -11.07 -22.12
C ASP A 124 6.73 -9.85 -22.75
N PRO A 125 8.08 -9.82 -22.80
CA PRO A 125 8.81 -8.75 -23.46
C PRO A 125 8.39 -8.49 -24.92
N ALA A 126 7.84 -9.50 -25.62
CA ALA A 126 7.37 -9.36 -27.01
C ALA A 126 6.15 -8.44 -27.16
N VAL A 127 5.39 -8.20 -26.08
CA VAL A 127 4.21 -7.32 -26.10
C VAL A 127 4.44 -5.99 -25.41
N THR A 128 5.50 -5.86 -24.62
CA THR A 128 5.83 -4.61 -23.92
C THR A 128 6.67 -3.67 -24.77
N ASP A 129 6.52 -2.38 -24.55
CA ASP A 129 7.38 -1.34 -25.13
C ASP A 129 8.69 -1.22 -24.32
N PRO A 130 9.87 -1.44 -24.92
CA PRO A 130 11.15 -1.32 -24.22
C PRO A 130 11.39 0.06 -23.60
N GLU A 131 10.91 1.14 -24.21
CA GLU A 131 11.05 2.50 -23.66
C GLU A 131 10.22 2.65 -22.39
N ARG A 132 8.98 2.13 -22.39
CA ARG A 132 8.12 2.04 -21.20
C ARG A 132 8.79 1.28 -20.07
N VAL A 133 9.34 0.11 -20.39
CA VAL A 133 10.04 -0.74 -19.42
C VAL A 133 11.22 0.02 -18.80
N SER A 134 11.97 0.77 -19.60
CA SER A 134 13.05 1.62 -19.09
C SER A 134 12.51 2.70 -18.16
N LYS A 135 11.51 3.48 -18.58
CA LYS A 135 10.90 4.54 -17.76
C LYS A 135 10.42 4.04 -16.39
N ILE A 136 9.72 2.90 -16.37
CA ILE A 136 9.27 2.28 -15.12
C ILE A 136 10.48 1.90 -14.26
N LYS A 137 11.48 1.21 -14.82
CA LYS A 137 12.67 0.79 -14.08
C LYS A 137 13.49 1.98 -13.56
N ASP A 138 13.61 3.04 -14.33
CA ASP A 138 14.35 4.25 -13.94
C ASP A 138 13.65 4.97 -12.79
N ALA A 139 12.31 5.12 -12.85
CA ALA A 139 11.51 5.64 -11.74
C ALA A 139 11.69 4.76 -10.48
N MET A 140 11.66 3.43 -10.64
CA MET A 140 11.88 2.51 -9.53
C MET A 140 13.27 2.61 -8.92
N LYS A 141 14.30 2.72 -9.75
CA LYS A 141 15.68 2.85 -9.29
C LYS A 141 15.89 4.18 -8.56
N ALA A 142 15.32 5.27 -9.07
CA ALA A 142 15.39 6.58 -8.42
C ALA A 142 14.73 6.55 -7.04
N LYS A 143 13.52 5.98 -6.93
CA LYS A 143 12.80 5.89 -5.66
C LYS A 143 13.48 4.98 -4.64
N ALA A 144 14.00 3.83 -5.08
CA ALA A 144 14.79 2.95 -4.22
C ALA A 144 16.09 3.62 -3.75
N GLY A 145 16.73 4.43 -4.60
CA GLY A 145 17.88 5.26 -4.25
C GLY A 145 17.56 6.29 -3.16
N GLU A 146 16.43 6.98 -3.28
CA GLU A 146 15.93 7.92 -2.26
C GLU A 146 15.71 7.19 -0.91
N PHE A 147 15.02 6.05 -0.92
CA PHE A 147 14.79 5.28 0.30
C PHE A 147 16.08 4.76 0.93
N LEU A 148 17.05 4.32 0.12
CA LEU A 148 18.36 3.89 0.61
C LEU A 148 19.12 5.04 1.26
N ALA A 149 19.13 6.22 0.62
CA ALA A 149 19.78 7.41 1.16
C ALA A 149 19.16 7.84 2.50
N ASN A 150 17.82 7.90 2.57
CA ASN A 150 17.10 8.23 3.82
C ASN A 150 17.35 7.19 4.91
N SER A 151 17.33 5.89 4.56
CA SER A 151 17.63 4.81 5.49
C SER A 151 19.07 4.88 6.02
N GLY A 152 20.02 5.39 5.22
CA GLY A 152 21.42 5.57 5.62
C GLY A 152 21.66 6.76 6.55
N SER A 153 20.76 7.75 6.57
CA SER A 153 20.82 8.92 7.47
C SER A 153 19.93 8.80 8.71
N ASP A 154 19.10 7.76 8.79
CA ASP A 154 18.20 7.50 9.92
C ASP A 154 18.86 6.60 10.99
N GLY A 155 18.80 7.02 12.25
CA GLY A 155 19.41 6.29 13.37
C GLY A 155 18.81 4.90 13.65
N TYR A 156 17.61 4.61 13.14
CA TYR A 156 16.95 3.30 13.24
C TYR A 156 16.80 2.61 11.87
N GLY A 157 17.35 3.21 10.82
CA GLY A 157 17.47 2.62 9.49
C GLY A 157 16.19 2.60 8.65
N VAL A 158 15.15 3.37 9.00
CA VAL A 158 13.93 3.50 8.17
C VAL A 158 14.01 4.71 7.24
N SER A 159 13.28 4.70 6.13
CA SER A 159 13.35 5.75 5.11
C SER A 159 12.35 6.91 5.27
N LEU A 160 11.72 7.04 6.44
CA LEU A 160 10.63 8.01 6.67
C LEU A 160 11.09 9.46 6.88
N GLY A 161 12.35 9.68 7.26
CA GLY A 161 12.81 11.00 7.71
C GLY A 161 11.94 11.52 8.86
N THR A 162 11.34 12.70 8.70
CA THR A 162 10.45 13.32 9.71
C THR A 162 8.97 13.18 9.40
N ALA A 163 8.58 12.50 8.31
CA ALA A 163 7.22 12.57 7.77
C ALA A 163 6.15 11.87 8.63
N TYR A 164 6.48 10.72 9.26
CA TYR A 164 5.61 9.89 10.13
C TYR A 164 4.10 10.20 10.04
N PRO A 165 3.41 9.78 8.95
CA PRO A 165 1.98 10.03 8.77
C PRO A 165 1.13 9.05 9.59
N TRP A 166 -0.19 9.23 9.61
CA TRP A 166 -1.11 8.20 10.08
C TRP A 166 -0.90 6.91 9.29
N GLY A 167 -0.58 5.82 10.01
CA GLY A 167 -0.25 4.55 9.40
C GLY A 167 1.20 4.48 8.92
N SER A 168 2.12 5.24 9.54
CA SER A 168 3.54 5.25 9.20
C SER A 168 4.18 3.85 9.16
N ASN A 169 3.71 2.89 9.96
CA ASN A 169 4.19 1.51 9.90
C ASN A 169 3.84 0.81 8.57
N MET A 170 2.71 1.17 7.94
CA MET A 170 2.41 0.72 6.58
C MET A 170 3.42 1.31 5.60
N THR A 171 3.72 2.61 5.70
CA THR A 171 4.74 3.27 4.87
C THR A 171 6.12 2.62 5.04
N VAL A 172 6.51 2.27 6.27
CA VAL A 172 7.74 1.47 6.53
C VAL A 172 7.67 0.13 5.80
N CYS A 173 6.54 -0.58 5.89
CA CYS A 173 6.38 -1.88 5.24
C CYS A 173 6.42 -1.79 3.71
N ASP A 174 5.79 -0.76 3.14
CA ASP A 174 5.72 -0.55 1.70
C ASP A 174 7.07 -0.13 1.12
N ASN A 175 7.79 0.79 1.78
CA ASN A 175 9.13 1.19 1.39
C ASN A 175 10.11 0.01 1.43
N ALA A 176 9.99 -0.86 2.44
CA ALA A 176 10.80 -2.06 2.55
C ALA A 176 10.47 -3.10 1.46
N SER A 177 9.18 -3.29 1.15
CA SER A 177 8.74 -4.15 0.05
C SER A 177 9.28 -3.65 -1.29
N TYR A 178 9.29 -2.32 -1.47
CA TYR A 178 9.86 -1.66 -2.64
C TYR A 178 11.36 -1.93 -2.75
N LEU A 179 12.10 -1.76 -1.65
CA LEU A 179 13.53 -2.01 -1.59
C LEU A 179 13.88 -3.48 -1.90
N TYR A 180 13.11 -4.46 -1.41
CA TYR A 180 13.32 -5.87 -1.81
C TYR A 180 13.06 -6.11 -3.30
N LEU A 181 12.01 -5.50 -3.85
CA LEU A 181 11.73 -5.58 -5.28
C LEU A 181 12.87 -4.97 -6.10
N ALA A 182 13.36 -3.79 -5.71
CA ALA A 182 14.49 -3.11 -6.34
C ALA A 182 15.79 -3.94 -6.22
N ALA A 183 16.04 -4.56 -5.07
CA ALA A 183 17.19 -5.45 -4.87
C ALA A 183 17.22 -6.58 -5.90
N LYS A 184 16.05 -7.20 -6.16
CA LYS A 184 15.90 -8.26 -7.17
C LYS A 184 16.05 -7.72 -8.59
N LEU A 185 15.43 -6.59 -8.91
CA LEU A 185 15.42 -6.03 -10.27
C LEU A 185 16.78 -5.48 -10.70
N PHE A 186 17.55 -4.91 -9.78
CA PHE A 186 18.81 -4.21 -10.07
C PHE A 186 20.05 -4.92 -9.50
N ALA A 187 19.89 -6.12 -8.94
CA ALA A 187 20.96 -6.91 -8.33
C ALA A 187 21.79 -6.10 -7.30
N ASN A 188 21.12 -5.31 -6.45
CA ASN A 188 21.78 -4.46 -5.46
C ASN A 188 21.44 -4.91 -4.02
N ALA A 189 22.43 -5.46 -3.33
CA ALA A 189 22.31 -5.98 -1.97
C ALA A 189 22.09 -4.90 -0.89
N ASP A 190 22.45 -3.64 -1.16
CA ASP A 190 22.24 -2.54 -0.23
C ASP A 190 20.75 -2.25 -0.02
N TYR A 191 19.95 -2.40 -1.08
CA TYR A 191 18.49 -2.29 -0.98
C TYR A 191 17.91 -3.39 -0.08
N ALA A 192 18.33 -4.64 -0.22
CA ALA A 192 17.88 -5.73 0.63
C ALA A 192 18.29 -5.53 2.11
N SER A 193 19.48 -4.97 2.33
CA SER A 193 19.97 -4.63 3.67
C SER A 193 19.18 -3.49 4.30
N ALA A 194 18.82 -2.47 3.52
CA ALA A 194 17.92 -1.40 3.96
C ALA A 194 16.52 -1.92 4.29
N ALA A 195 15.94 -2.78 3.47
CA ALA A 195 14.65 -3.39 3.72
C ALA A 195 14.64 -4.23 5.02
N GLN A 196 15.74 -4.93 5.33
CA GLN A 196 15.86 -5.67 6.59
C GLN A 196 15.83 -4.76 7.81
N ARG A 197 16.40 -3.55 7.74
CA ARG A 197 16.32 -2.57 8.84
C ARG A 197 14.88 -2.10 9.10
N HIS A 198 14.07 -1.96 8.06
CA HIS A 198 12.66 -1.63 8.18
C HIS A 198 11.87 -2.76 8.87
N ILE A 199 12.17 -4.03 8.55
CA ILE A 199 11.62 -5.18 9.28
C ILE A 199 12.00 -5.07 10.77
N SER A 200 13.28 -4.86 11.07
CA SER A 200 13.74 -4.74 12.47
C SER A 200 13.04 -3.59 13.20
N TYR A 201 12.79 -2.46 12.54
CA TYR A 201 12.02 -1.34 13.09
C TYR A 201 10.62 -1.75 13.52
N ILE A 202 9.87 -2.46 12.67
CA ILE A 202 8.52 -2.95 13.00
C ILE A 202 8.54 -3.88 14.22
N PHE A 203 9.60 -4.67 14.38
CA PHE A 203 9.72 -5.66 15.45
C PHE A 203 10.48 -5.18 16.70
N GLY A 204 10.81 -3.88 16.81
CA GLY A 204 11.27 -3.29 18.06
C GLY A 204 12.57 -2.47 18.00
N THR A 205 13.28 -2.45 16.86
CA THR A 205 14.43 -1.56 16.66
C THR A 205 13.96 -0.16 16.29
N ASN A 206 13.30 0.52 17.22
CA ASN A 206 12.73 1.84 17.04
C ASN A 206 12.85 2.68 18.32
N PRO A 207 12.66 4.01 18.27
CA PRO A 207 12.79 4.90 19.43
C PRO A 207 11.88 4.56 20.61
N MET A 208 10.81 3.80 20.38
CA MET A 208 9.84 3.39 21.40
C MET A 208 10.22 2.04 22.04
N SER A 209 11.17 1.29 21.45
CA SER A 209 11.52 -0.08 21.85
C SER A 209 10.30 -1.02 21.90
N VAL A 210 9.36 -0.85 20.96
CA VAL A 210 8.08 -1.60 20.91
C VAL A 210 8.00 -2.38 19.61
N CYS A 211 7.65 -3.66 19.68
CA CYS A 211 7.15 -4.39 18.52
C CYS A 211 5.74 -3.89 18.20
N TYR A 212 5.53 -3.31 17.03
CA TYR A 212 4.22 -2.75 16.66
C TYR A 212 3.17 -3.81 16.25
N VAL A 213 3.51 -5.09 16.35
CA VAL A 213 2.58 -6.20 16.08
C VAL A 213 2.07 -6.77 17.40
N THR A 214 0.76 -6.77 17.59
CA THR A 214 0.14 -7.23 18.83
C THR A 214 0.49 -8.69 19.14
N GLY A 215 0.80 -8.97 20.41
CA GLY A 215 1.11 -10.32 20.88
C GLY A 215 2.46 -10.89 20.41
N MET A 216 3.32 -10.06 19.79
CA MET A 216 4.68 -10.43 19.40
C MET A 216 5.72 -9.62 20.20
N GLY A 217 6.96 -10.11 20.22
CA GLY A 217 8.07 -9.46 20.93
C GLY A 217 7.91 -9.46 22.46
N THR A 218 8.84 -8.79 23.15
CA THR A 218 8.82 -8.63 24.61
C THR A 218 7.95 -7.46 25.07
N ALA A 219 7.73 -6.47 24.19
CA ALA A 219 6.81 -5.35 24.36
C ALA A 219 6.04 -5.11 23.06
N SER A 220 4.71 -5.13 23.12
CA SER A 220 3.81 -4.90 21.98
C SER A 220 2.51 -4.23 22.41
N PRO A 221 1.75 -3.61 21.48
CA PRO A 221 0.50 -2.93 21.80
C PRO A 221 -0.48 -3.82 22.56
N LYS A 222 -1.03 -3.29 23.66
CA LYS A 222 -2.03 -3.95 24.51
C LYS A 222 -3.39 -3.28 24.46
N ASN A 223 -3.44 -2.00 24.10
CA ASN A 223 -4.65 -1.18 24.14
C ASN A 223 -4.95 -0.58 22.75
N THR A 224 -4.99 -1.42 21.71
CA THR A 224 -5.25 -0.96 20.34
C THR A 224 -6.64 -0.32 20.21
N HIS A 225 -6.78 0.70 19.38
CA HIS A 225 -8.09 1.19 18.92
C HIS A 225 -8.72 0.15 17.97
N HIS A 226 -9.28 -0.90 18.56
CA HIS A 226 -9.90 -2.02 17.86
C HIS A 226 -11.09 -2.51 18.69
N ARG A 227 -12.31 -2.22 18.22
CA ARG A 227 -13.55 -2.44 18.98
C ARG A 227 -13.68 -3.87 19.55
N PRO A 228 -13.41 -4.95 18.79
CA PRO A 228 -13.40 -6.30 19.36
C PRO A 228 -12.36 -6.51 20.46
N SER A 229 -11.14 -5.99 20.32
CA SER A 229 -10.10 -6.08 21.36
C SER A 229 -10.53 -5.33 22.63
N MET A 230 -11.09 -4.13 22.46
CA MET A 230 -11.58 -3.31 23.56
C MET A 230 -12.71 -4.02 24.33
N ALA A 231 -13.68 -4.59 23.61
CA ALA A 231 -14.76 -5.36 24.20
C ALA A 231 -14.25 -6.63 24.92
N ALA A 232 -13.21 -7.27 24.38
CA ALA A 232 -12.59 -8.44 24.97
C ALA A 232 -11.60 -8.14 26.11
N GLY A 233 -11.25 -6.86 26.33
CA GLY A 233 -10.23 -6.44 27.30
C GLY A 233 -8.81 -6.91 27.00
N LYS A 234 -8.53 -7.35 25.76
CA LYS A 234 -7.22 -7.83 25.31
C LYS A 234 -7.03 -7.64 23.81
N PRO A 235 -5.81 -7.40 23.32
CA PRO A 235 -5.56 -7.28 21.89
C PRO A 235 -5.72 -8.65 21.21
N MET A 236 -6.33 -8.67 20.02
CA MET A 236 -6.19 -9.81 19.11
C MET A 236 -4.73 -9.90 18.65
N PRO A 237 -4.10 -11.08 18.58
CA PRO A 237 -2.70 -11.22 18.17
C PRO A 237 -2.52 -11.00 16.66
N GLY A 238 -1.33 -10.54 16.27
CA GLY A 238 -0.92 -10.43 14.86
C GLY A 238 -1.41 -9.19 14.12
N MET A 239 -1.93 -8.19 14.82
CA MET A 239 -2.38 -6.93 14.22
C MET A 239 -1.23 -5.93 14.19
N LEU A 240 -0.97 -5.33 13.02
CA LEU A 240 -0.01 -4.24 12.91
C LEU A 240 -0.70 -2.93 13.33
N ALA A 241 -0.17 -2.28 14.36
CA ALA A 241 -0.62 -0.94 14.76
C ALA A 241 -0.16 0.12 13.75
N GLY A 242 -0.92 1.21 13.63
CA GLY A 242 -0.63 2.31 12.70
C GLY A 242 0.78 2.90 12.85
N GLY A 243 1.28 2.99 14.09
CA GLY A 243 2.63 3.47 14.40
C GLY A 243 2.69 4.96 14.72
N PRO A 244 3.89 5.54 14.84
CA PRO A 244 4.03 6.94 15.20
C PRO A 244 3.38 7.87 14.16
N ASN A 245 2.65 8.89 14.62
CA ASN A 245 2.05 9.91 13.76
C ASN A 245 2.45 11.31 14.24
N GLY A 246 3.31 12.00 13.48
CA GLY A 246 3.78 13.35 13.79
C GLY A 246 2.70 14.42 13.76
N ASN A 247 1.56 14.18 13.11
CA ASN A 247 0.47 15.14 12.95
C ASN A 247 -0.50 15.17 14.15
N LEU A 248 -0.43 14.19 15.05
CA LEU A 248 -1.27 14.09 16.25
C LEU A 248 -2.76 14.24 15.92
N GLU A 249 -3.31 13.36 15.07
CA GLU A 249 -4.64 13.52 14.47
C GLU A 249 -5.80 13.03 15.34
N ASP A 250 -5.53 12.72 16.61
CA ASP A 250 -6.53 12.38 17.62
C ASP A 250 -6.38 13.20 18.92
N PRO A 251 -7.47 13.47 19.67
CA PRO A 251 -7.41 14.28 20.89
C PRO A 251 -6.44 13.73 21.95
N TYR A 252 -6.31 12.41 22.05
CA TYR A 252 -5.45 11.77 23.04
C TYR A 252 -3.97 11.98 22.69
N ALA A 253 -3.59 11.75 21.43
CA ALA A 253 -2.25 11.99 20.90
C ALA A 253 -1.85 13.46 21.07
N LYS A 254 -2.74 14.42 20.77
CA LYS A 254 -2.48 15.85 21.01
C LYS A 254 -2.16 16.13 22.47
N ALA A 255 -2.91 15.53 23.39
CA ALA A 255 -2.74 15.77 24.82
C ALA A 255 -1.44 15.18 25.38
N VAL A 256 -1.02 13.99 24.93
CA VAL A 256 0.08 13.25 25.58
C VAL A 256 1.38 13.23 24.79
N LEU A 257 1.37 13.57 23.50
CA LEU A 257 2.55 13.51 22.62
C LEU A 257 3.02 14.88 22.12
N ALA A 258 2.33 15.97 22.47
CA ALA A 258 2.73 17.32 22.10
C ALA A 258 4.21 17.60 22.44
N GLY A 259 4.97 18.12 21.47
CA GLY A 259 6.39 18.41 21.61
C GLY A 259 7.32 17.20 21.46
N SER A 260 6.79 15.98 21.28
CA SER A 260 7.60 14.80 20.98
C SER A 260 8.16 14.85 19.57
N PRO A 261 9.38 14.33 19.32
CA PRO A 261 9.87 14.10 17.96
C PRO A 261 8.93 13.17 17.19
N PRO A 262 8.75 13.33 15.86
CA PRO A 262 7.76 12.57 15.08
C PRO A 262 7.86 11.04 15.26
N ALA A 263 9.08 10.49 15.30
CA ALA A 263 9.33 9.06 15.48
C ALA A 263 8.97 8.53 16.88
N LYS A 264 8.66 9.42 17.83
CA LYS A 264 8.20 9.12 19.20
C LYS A 264 6.73 9.46 19.42
N CYS A 265 6.01 9.92 18.39
CA CYS A 265 4.58 10.24 18.49
C CYS A 265 3.71 8.97 18.40
N TYR A 266 3.88 8.04 19.33
CA TYR A 266 3.09 6.81 19.44
C TYR A 266 2.62 6.60 20.88
N ALA A 267 1.35 6.22 21.07
CA ALA A 267 0.80 5.93 22.38
C ALA A 267 -0.03 4.64 22.37
N ASP A 268 0.31 3.66 23.21
CA ASP A 268 -0.48 2.44 23.37
C ASP A 268 -1.73 2.68 24.22
N ASN A 269 -2.72 3.35 23.62
CA ASN A 269 -4.01 3.66 24.24
C ASN A 269 -5.15 3.53 23.23
N SER A 270 -6.31 3.04 23.66
CA SER A 270 -7.46 2.79 22.79
C SER A 270 -8.12 4.07 22.29
N GLN A 271 -7.85 5.22 22.91
CA GLN A 271 -8.30 6.53 22.43
C GLN A 271 -7.36 7.12 21.37
N SER A 272 -6.13 6.60 21.23
CA SER A 272 -5.19 7.08 20.22
C SER A 272 -5.38 6.39 18.87
N TYR A 273 -6.50 6.68 18.21
CA TYR A 273 -6.79 6.08 16.91
C TYR A 273 -5.77 6.50 15.83
N SER A 274 -5.15 7.68 15.94
CA SER A 274 -4.20 8.15 14.92
C SER A 274 -2.81 7.50 15.02
N THR A 275 -2.53 6.75 16.10
CA THR A 275 -1.23 6.07 16.31
C THR A 275 -1.36 4.57 16.59
N ASN A 276 -2.50 4.13 17.16
CA ASN A 276 -2.66 2.78 17.70
C ASN A 276 -3.97 2.08 17.26
N GLU A 277 -4.61 2.55 16.19
CA GLU A 277 -5.59 1.76 15.45
C GLU A 277 -4.92 0.54 14.78
N VAL A 278 -5.73 -0.32 14.15
CA VAL A 278 -5.31 -1.44 13.31
C VAL A 278 -6.12 -1.42 12.01
N ALA A 279 -5.53 -1.87 10.90
CA ALA A 279 -6.23 -1.92 9.62
C ALA A 279 -5.78 -3.09 8.74
N VAL A 280 -6.71 -3.59 7.91
CA VAL A 280 -6.45 -4.70 6.99
C VAL A 280 -5.32 -4.39 5.99
N TYR A 281 -5.25 -3.14 5.53
CA TYR A 281 -4.25 -2.72 4.53
C TYR A 281 -2.86 -2.47 5.15
N TRP A 282 -2.77 -2.29 6.47
CA TRP A 282 -1.49 -2.29 7.19
C TRP A 282 -0.98 -3.72 7.35
N ASN A 283 -1.85 -4.63 7.75
CA ASN A 283 -1.52 -6.05 7.84
C ASN A 283 -1.14 -6.65 6.48
N SER A 284 -1.80 -6.27 5.38
CA SER A 284 -1.42 -6.73 4.04
C SER A 284 -0.02 -6.24 3.63
N ALA A 285 0.34 -5.00 3.97
CA ALA A 285 1.68 -4.48 3.71
C ALA A 285 2.76 -5.27 4.46
N LEU A 286 2.52 -5.58 5.74
CA LEU A 286 3.41 -6.43 6.54
C LEU A 286 3.54 -7.85 5.97
N ILE A 287 2.41 -8.48 5.62
CA ILE A 287 2.42 -9.84 5.05
C ILE A 287 3.21 -9.85 3.73
N ARG A 288 2.99 -8.85 2.87
CA ARG A 288 3.73 -8.68 1.61
C ARG A 288 5.23 -8.53 1.85
N LEU A 289 5.63 -7.69 2.81
CA LEU A 289 7.03 -7.49 3.17
C LEU A 289 7.68 -8.80 3.65
N LEU A 290 7.02 -9.52 4.57
CA LEU A 290 7.55 -10.77 5.11
C LEU A 290 7.65 -11.85 4.02
N ALA A 291 6.70 -11.91 3.09
CA ALA A 291 6.79 -12.79 1.93
C ALA A 291 8.02 -12.46 1.06
N TYR A 292 8.23 -11.18 0.72
CA TYR A 292 9.42 -10.75 -0.03
C TYR A 292 10.75 -11.14 0.63
N LYS A 293 10.79 -11.08 1.97
CA LYS A 293 11.98 -11.47 2.74
C LYS A 293 12.28 -12.97 2.63
N LEU A 294 11.25 -13.81 2.51
CA LEU A 294 11.38 -15.26 2.48
C LEU A 294 11.75 -15.81 1.09
N GLY A 295 11.57 -15.02 0.02
CA GLY A 295 11.81 -15.41 -1.37
C GLY A 295 10.55 -15.79 -2.13
#